data_AF-A0A537QR86-F1
#
_entry.id   AF-A0A537QR86-F1
#
_cell.length_a   1.000
_cell.length_b   1.000
_cell.length_c   1.000
_cell.angle_alpha   90.00
_cell.angle_beta   90.00
_cell.angle_gamma   90.00
#
_symmetry.space_group_name_H-M   'P 1'
#
loop_
_entity.id
_entity.type
_entity.pdbx_description
1 polymer ?
#
loop_
_entity_poly.entity_id
_entity_poly.type
_entity_poly.pdbx_seq_one_letter_code
_entity_poly.pdbx_strand_id
1 'polypeptide(L)'
;MQRHHAPGSREGGFTLIELIVVIAIIAALGTIAYAYFAPLNARVRAVFERDDLEGQLLALPQRVRLSGRGGILTSRSGDDLPEGTIVDVEGVAETGNALEQWQVLRLELPKPWRLRVARPIFYHFSGSCEGGEVEFVLPPVSLHYVLTAPLCRPIRSDETPAG
;
A
#
# COMPACT_ATOMS: atom_id res chain seq x y z
N MET A 1 -27.50 -51.52 57.68
CA MET A 1 -27.51 -50.18 57.04
C MET A 1 -26.08 -49.64 56.98
N GLN A 2 -25.35 -49.94 55.89
CA GLN A 2 -23.96 -49.48 55.67
C GLN A 2 -23.98 -48.18 54.86
N ARG A 3 -23.34 -47.13 55.38
CA ARG A 3 -23.15 -45.85 54.68
C ARG A 3 -21.83 -45.90 53.90
N HIS A 4 -21.91 -46.04 52.59
CA HIS A 4 -20.76 -45.83 51.70
C HIS A 4 -20.32 -44.36 51.78
N HIS A 5 -19.11 -44.11 52.26
CA HIS A 5 -18.45 -42.82 52.13
C HIS A 5 -17.85 -42.73 50.72
N ALA A 6 -18.39 -41.83 49.89
CA ALA A 6 -17.77 -41.46 48.63
C ALA A 6 -16.48 -40.64 48.93
N PRO A 7 -15.35 -40.94 48.28
CA PRO A 7 -14.16 -40.11 48.41
C PRO A 7 -14.41 -38.77 47.70
N GLY A 8 -14.35 -37.68 48.46
CA GLY A 8 -14.43 -36.33 47.92
C GLY A 8 -13.30 -36.09 46.93
N SER A 9 -13.63 -35.75 45.69
CA SER A 9 -12.68 -35.25 44.70
C SER A 9 -12.03 -34.00 45.25
N ARG A 10 -10.72 -34.06 45.51
CA ARG A 10 -9.92 -32.87 45.79
C ARG A 10 -9.89 -32.02 44.52
N GLU A 11 -10.71 -30.98 44.48
CA GLU A 11 -10.57 -29.91 43.49
C GLU A 11 -9.23 -29.22 43.76
N GLY A 12 -8.25 -29.48 42.90
CA GLY A 12 -6.93 -28.84 42.98
C GLY A 12 -7.06 -27.37 42.62
N GLY A 13 -6.93 -26.50 43.61
CA GLY A 13 -6.82 -25.06 43.37
C GLY A 13 -5.47 -24.73 42.75
N PHE A 14 -5.47 -23.91 41.70
CA PHE A 14 -4.24 -23.37 41.11
C PHE A 14 -3.50 -22.54 42.17
N THR A 15 -2.21 -22.81 42.34
CA THR A 15 -1.39 -22.04 43.28
C THR A 15 -1.11 -20.65 42.70
N LEU A 16 -0.95 -19.63 43.55
CA LEU A 16 -0.65 -18.26 43.10
C LEU A 16 0.62 -18.22 42.23
N ILE A 17 1.61 -19.06 42.55
CA ILE A 17 2.85 -19.17 41.77
C ILE A 17 2.64 -19.79 40.39
N GLU A 18 1.77 -20.80 40.26
CA GLU A 18 1.45 -21.42 38.99
C GLU A 18 0.80 -20.43 38.03
N LEU A 19 -0.13 -19.62 38.54
CA LEU A 19 -0.76 -18.57 37.74
C LEU A 19 0.26 -17.53 37.27
N ILE A 20 1.19 -17.10 38.13
CA ILE A 20 2.26 -16.16 37.76
C ILE A 20 3.18 -16.76 36.69
N VAL A 21 3.55 -18.03 36.81
CA VAL A 21 4.40 -18.71 35.82
C VAL A 21 3.69 -18.81 34.48
N VAL A 22 2.40 -19.17 34.47
CA VAL A 22 1.61 -19.27 33.23
C VAL A 22 1.51 -17.92 32.52
N ILE A 23 1.17 -16.83 33.23
CA ILE A 23 1.10 -15.51 32.59
C ILE A 23 2.47 -15.04 32.09
N ALA A 24 3.56 -15.37 32.80
CA ALA A 24 4.92 -15.05 32.36
C ALA A 24 5.28 -15.80 31.07
N ILE A 25 4.92 -17.09 30.96
CA ILE A 25 5.13 -17.88 29.75
C ILE A 25 4.27 -17.34 28.60
N ILE A 26 2.99 -17.05 28.83
CA ILE A 26 2.10 -16.51 27.79
C ILE A 26 2.59 -15.14 27.30
N ALA A 27 3.03 -14.25 28.20
CA ALA A 27 3.59 -12.96 27.83
C ALA A 27 4.85 -13.11 26.96
N ALA A 28 5.76 -14.01 27.35
CA ALA A 28 6.95 -14.32 26.57
C ALA A 28 6.59 -14.87 25.18
N LEU A 29 5.68 -15.85 25.10
CA LEU A 29 5.22 -16.41 23.83
C LEU A 29 4.48 -15.39 22.96
N GLY A 30 3.73 -14.46 23.56
CA GLY A 30 3.02 -13.40 22.86
C GLY A 30 3.97 -12.47 22.11
N THR A 31 5.12 -12.13 22.69
CA THR A 31 6.13 -11.30 22.00
C THR A 31 6.70 -11.98 20.77
N ILE A 32 6.96 -13.30 20.85
CA ILE A 32 7.46 -14.09 19.74
C ILE A 32 6.39 -14.19 18.65
N ALA A 33 5.15 -14.53 19.03
CA ALA A 33 4.04 -14.68 18.10
C ALA A 33 3.74 -13.39 17.31
N TYR A 34 3.86 -12.22 17.95
CA TYR A 34 3.64 -10.93 17.31
C TYR A 34 4.59 -10.68 16.13
N ALA A 35 5.88 -10.98 16.30
CA ALA A 35 6.88 -10.82 15.24
C ALA A 35 6.58 -11.69 14.01
N TYR A 36 6.04 -12.89 14.21
CA TYR A 36 5.61 -13.78 13.13
C TYR A 36 4.32 -13.33 12.43
N PHE A 37 3.43 -12.64 13.13
CA PHE A 37 2.13 -12.24 12.57
C PHE A 37 2.20 -10.98 11.69
N ALA A 38 3.17 -10.09 11.96
CA ALA A 38 3.37 -8.84 11.21
C ALA A 38 3.43 -9.01 9.67
N PRO A 39 4.25 -9.92 9.09
CA PRO A 39 4.32 -10.08 7.63
C PRO A 39 3.06 -10.69 7.03
N LEU A 40 2.28 -11.48 7.78
CA LEU A 40 1.02 -12.06 7.30
C LEU A 40 -0.06 -10.98 7.15
N ASN A 41 -0.17 -10.09 8.13
CA ASN A 41 -1.13 -8.98 8.07
C ASN A 41 -0.82 -8.03 6.90
N ALA A 42 0.45 -7.74 6.64
CA ALA A 42 0.87 -6.91 5.50
C ALA A 42 0.40 -7.49 4.15
N ARG A 43 0.45 -8.82 3.98
CA ARG A 43 -0.04 -9.48 2.76
C ARG A 43 -1.54 -9.36 2.58
N VAL A 44 -2.31 -9.55 3.65
CA VAL A 44 -3.78 -9.43 3.61
C VAL A 44 -4.18 -8.00 3.28
N ARG A 45 -3.58 -7.01 3.96
CA ARG A 45 -3.79 -5.59 3.65
C ARG A 45 -3.47 -5.27 2.20
N ALA A 46 -2.34 -5.78 1.70
CA ALA A 46 -1.93 -5.51 0.34
C ALA A 46 -2.95 -5.98 -0.71
N VAL A 47 -3.67 -7.06 -0.45
CA VAL A 47 -4.72 -7.54 -1.36
C VAL A 47 -5.90 -6.56 -1.42
N PHE A 48 -6.32 -6.00 -0.27
CA PHE A 48 -7.45 -5.07 -0.22
C PHE A 48 -7.11 -3.68 -0.75
N GLU A 49 -5.92 -3.16 -0.39
CA GLU A 49 -5.49 -1.81 -0.77
C GLU A 49 -5.06 -1.74 -2.25
N ARG A 50 -4.74 -2.89 -2.87
CA ARG A 50 -4.39 -2.97 -4.30
C ARG A 50 -5.47 -2.39 -5.21
N ASP A 51 -6.72 -2.79 -5.00
CA ASP A 51 -7.82 -2.41 -5.92
C ASP A 51 -8.07 -0.89 -5.87
N ASP A 52 -7.86 -0.28 -4.70
CA ASP A 52 -7.91 1.17 -4.52
C ASP A 52 -6.77 1.87 -5.27
N LEU A 53 -5.53 1.40 -5.11
CA LEU A 53 -4.36 1.94 -5.82
C LEU A 53 -4.53 1.86 -7.35
N GLU A 54 -5.04 0.73 -7.85
CA GLU A 54 -5.34 0.55 -9.28
C GLU A 54 -6.45 1.49 -9.75
N GLY A 55 -7.53 1.62 -8.96
CA GLY A 55 -8.61 2.57 -9.23
C GLY A 55 -8.13 4.02 -9.30
N GLN A 56 -7.22 4.42 -8.41
CA GLN A 56 -6.62 5.75 -8.43
C GLN A 56 -5.79 5.99 -9.70
N LEU A 57 -4.98 5.01 -10.13
CA LEU A 57 -4.22 5.09 -11.38
C LEU A 57 -5.13 5.21 -12.60
N LEU A 58 -6.19 4.40 -12.66
CA LEU A 58 -7.21 4.42 -13.73
C LEU A 58 -7.98 5.75 -13.78
N ALA A 59 -8.12 6.44 -12.65
CA ALA A 59 -8.80 7.73 -12.58
C ALA A 59 -7.93 8.90 -13.07
N LEU A 60 -6.59 8.78 -13.09
CA LEU A 60 -5.67 9.87 -13.44
C LEU A 60 -6.01 10.56 -14.78
N PRO A 61 -6.19 9.84 -15.91
CA PRO A 61 -6.54 10.45 -17.20
C PRO A 61 -7.78 11.35 -17.11
N GLN A 62 -8.81 10.88 -16.42
CA GLN A 62 -10.07 11.60 -16.28
C GLN A 62 -9.90 12.82 -15.36
N ARG A 63 -9.16 12.70 -14.25
CA ARG A 63 -8.90 13.83 -13.35
C ARG A 63 -8.15 14.95 -14.05
N VAL A 64 -7.11 14.61 -14.80
CA VAL A 64 -6.31 15.56 -15.60
C VAL A 64 -7.20 16.27 -16.62
N ARG A 65 -8.01 15.50 -17.37
CA ARG A 65 -8.97 16.06 -18.32
C ARG A 65 -9.99 17.01 -17.70
N LEU A 66 -10.54 16.67 -16.53
CA LEU A 66 -11.50 17.51 -15.82
C LEU A 66 -10.85 18.76 -15.22
N SER A 67 -9.57 18.68 -14.83
CA SER A 67 -8.81 19.82 -14.32
C SER A 67 -8.42 20.84 -15.40
N GLY A 68 -8.41 20.42 -16.68
CA GLY A 68 -7.94 21.23 -17.80
C GLY A 68 -6.44 21.53 -17.77
N ARG A 69 -5.67 20.82 -16.92
CA ARG A 69 -4.23 20.98 -16.74
C ARG A 69 -3.51 19.66 -16.91
N GLY A 70 -2.30 19.70 -17.44
CA GLY A 70 -1.43 18.53 -17.50
C GLY A 70 -0.91 18.16 -16.11
N GLY A 71 -0.53 16.90 -15.95
CA GLY A 71 -0.01 16.37 -14.70
C GLY A 71 1.19 15.46 -14.89
N ILE A 72 2.00 15.32 -13.85
CA ILE A 72 3.18 14.45 -13.83
C ILE A 72 3.07 13.51 -12.64
N LEU A 73 3.23 12.22 -12.91
CA LEU A 73 3.34 11.20 -11.88
C LEU A 73 4.82 10.97 -11.56
N THR A 74 5.19 11.11 -10.29
CA THR A 74 6.56 10.93 -9.77
C THR A 74 6.52 10.16 -8.45
N SER A 75 7.67 9.77 -7.90
CA SER A 75 7.69 9.14 -6.56
C SER A 75 7.08 10.03 -5.46
N ARG A 76 7.10 11.36 -5.63
CA ARG A 76 6.46 12.33 -4.71
C ARG A 76 4.95 12.42 -4.85
N SER A 77 4.38 11.84 -5.91
CA SER A 77 2.93 11.77 -6.08
C SER A 77 2.23 10.99 -4.97
N GLY A 78 2.95 10.11 -4.27
CA GLY A 78 2.44 9.36 -3.14
C GLY A 78 2.60 10.01 -1.77
N ASP A 79 3.24 11.19 -1.71
CA ASP A 79 3.48 11.90 -0.46
C ASP A 79 2.24 12.71 -0.03
N ASP A 80 2.18 13.06 1.26
CA ASP A 80 1.18 13.99 1.81
C ASP A 80 1.48 15.44 1.37
N LEU A 81 1.41 15.71 0.07
CA LEU A 81 1.60 17.05 -0.49
C LEU A 81 0.28 17.87 -0.38
N PRO A 82 0.35 19.17 -0.04
CA PRO A 82 -0.78 20.08 -0.21
C PRO A 82 -1.28 20.07 -1.65
N GLU A 83 -2.59 20.19 -1.83
CA GLU A 83 -3.19 20.24 -3.16
C GLU A 83 -2.70 21.48 -3.94
N GLY A 84 -2.36 21.30 -5.22
CA GLY A 84 -1.81 22.37 -6.05
C GLY A 84 -0.34 22.71 -5.79
N THR A 85 0.40 21.88 -5.04
CA THR A 85 1.84 22.02 -4.90
C THR A 85 2.50 21.92 -6.28
N ILE A 86 3.05 23.04 -6.74
CA ILE A 86 3.91 23.08 -7.91
C ILE A 86 5.25 22.53 -7.44
N VAL A 87 5.53 21.30 -7.83
CA VAL A 87 6.84 20.71 -7.61
C VAL A 87 7.64 20.96 -8.87
N ASP A 88 8.77 21.67 -8.74
CA ASP A 88 9.80 21.64 -9.77
C ASP A 88 10.29 20.20 -9.90
N VAL A 89 9.80 19.53 -10.93
CA VAL A 89 10.29 18.22 -11.32
C VAL A 89 11.49 18.49 -12.22
N GLU A 90 12.67 18.20 -11.68
CA GLU A 90 13.95 18.30 -12.40
C GLU A 90 13.85 17.50 -13.71
N GLY A 91 14.00 18.18 -14.85
CA GLY A 91 13.82 17.59 -16.19
C GLY A 91 12.53 17.96 -16.93
N VAL A 92 11.58 18.68 -16.29
CA VAL A 92 10.34 19.17 -16.96
C VAL A 92 10.51 20.53 -17.61
N ALA A 93 11.54 21.29 -17.19
CA ALA A 93 11.87 22.59 -17.76
C ALA A 93 12.36 22.52 -19.22
N GLU A 94 12.76 21.34 -19.72
CA GLU A 94 13.28 21.15 -21.08
C GLU A 94 12.27 20.55 -22.06
N THR A 95 11.12 20.07 -21.59
CA THR A 95 10.04 19.53 -22.43
C THR A 95 9.27 20.70 -23.04
N GLY A 96 9.75 21.19 -24.19
CA GLY A 96 9.38 22.44 -24.83
C GLY A 96 7.93 22.56 -25.32
N ASN A 97 6.97 22.64 -24.40
CA ASN A 97 5.62 23.13 -24.66
C ASN A 97 5.22 24.11 -23.55
N ALA A 98 5.50 25.40 -23.77
CA ALA A 98 5.08 26.52 -22.91
C ALA A 98 3.55 26.66 -22.74
N LEU A 99 2.76 25.77 -23.36
CA LEU A 99 1.31 25.74 -23.35
C LEU A 99 0.72 24.87 -22.23
N GLU A 100 1.46 23.87 -21.72
CA GLU A 100 0.96 22.96 -20.68
C GLU A 100 1.58 23.29 -19.31
N GLN A 101 0.74 23.69 -18.36
CA GLN A 101 1.14 23.85 -16.95
C GLN A 101 1.09 22.48 -16.26
N TRP A 102 2.24 21.84 -16.14
CA TRP A 102 2.38 20.53 -15.52
C TRP A 102 2.38 20.63 -14.00
N GLN A 103 1.50 19.86 -13.33
CA GLN A 103 1.43 19.78 -11.88
C GLN A 103 1.72 18.36 -11.39
N VAL A 104 2.29 18.20 -10.20
CA VAL A 104 2.45 16.85 -9.65
C VAL A 104 1.08 16.27 -9.30
N LEU A 105 0.80 15.10 -9.87
CA LEU A 105 -0.42 14.36 -9.61
C LEU A 105 -0.34 13.77 -8.22
N ARG A 106 -1.39 13.93 -7.41
CA ARG A 106 -1.48 13.34 -6.08
C ARG A 106 -2.18 11.99 -6.14
N LEU A 107 -1.63 11.00 -5.45
CA LEU A 107 -2.26 9.73 -5.11
C LEU A 107 -2.46 9.69 -3.60
N GLU A 108 -3.62 9.20 -3.17
CA GLU A 108 -3.97 9.00 -1.78
C GLU A 108 -3.48 7.62 -1.36
N LEU A 109 -2.21 7.51 -0.99
CA LEU A 109 -1.65 6.22 -0.59
C LEU A 109 -2.07 5.87 0.84
N PRO A 110 -2.62 4.66 1.08
CA PRO A 110 -2.80 4.18 2.44
C PRO A 110 -1.45 4.07 3.14
N LYS A 111 -1.31 4.59 4.37
CA LYS A 111 -0.06 4.41 5.11
C LYS A 111 0.10 2.94 5.51
N PRO A 112 1.28 2.29 5.34
CA PRO A 112 2.59 2.88 5.05
C PRO A 112 3.10 2.63 3.61
N TRP A 113 2.23 2.60 2.60
CA TRP A 113 2.64 2.45 1.20
C TRP A 113 3.55 3.60 0.76
N ARG A 114 4.46 3.27 -0.16
CA ARG A 114 5.30 4.24 -0.87
C ARG A 114 5.21 4.01 -2.37
N LEU A 115 5.11 5.09 -3.14
CA LEU A 115 5.19 5.05 -4.59
C LEU A 115 6.63 5.24 -5.04
N ARG A 116 7.05 4.46 -6.03
CA ARG A 116 8.28 4.64 -6.78
C ARG A 116 7.94 4.72 -8.25
N VAL A 117 8.51 5.72 -8.90
CA VAL A 117 8.36 5.95 -10.34
C VAL A 117 9.76 6.05 -10.93
N ALA A 118 10.09 5.15 -11.86
CA ALA A 118 11.44 5.07 -12.43
C ALA A 118 11.80 6.32 -13.25
N ARG A 119 10.83 6.82 -14.02
CA ARG A 119 10.93 8.05 -14.83
C ARG A 119 9.61 8.81 -14.74
N PRO A 120 9.62 10.16 -14.65
CA PRO A 120 8.39 10.95 -14.61
C PRO A 120 7.45 10.57 -15.76
N ILE A 121 6.17 10.34 -15.43
CA ILE A 121 5.14 9.96 -16.42
C ILE A 121 4.23 11.16 -16.63
N PHE A 122 4.12 11.59 -17.89
CA PHE A 122 3.36 12.78 -18.26
C PHE A 122 1.93 12.42 -18.68
N TYR A 123 0.98 13.19 -18.15
CA TYR A 123 -0.45 13.15 -18.48
C TYR A 123 -0.89 14.51 -19.03
N HIS A 124 -1.15 14.60 -20.32
CA HIS A 124 -1.55 15.84 -21.00
C HIS A 124 -2.95 16.29 -20.58
N PHE A 125 -3.28 17.57 -20.72
CA PHE A 125 -4.61 18.11 -20.33
C PHE A 125 -5.79 17.44 -21.07
N SER A 126 -5.53 16.78 -22.21
CA SER A 126 -6.51 16.00 -22.95
C SER A 126 -6.93 14.70 -22.24
N GLY A 127 -6.15 14.27 -21.25
CA GLY A 127 -6.23 12.97 -20.59
C GLY A 127 -5.33 11.91 -21.23
N SER A 128 -4.58 12.21 -22.29
CA SER A 128 -3.59 11.26 -22.83
C SER A 128 -2.36 11.17 -21.95
N CYS A 129 -1.79 9.97 -21.84
CA CYS A 129 -0.64 9.67 -21.00
C CYS A 129 0.46 8.99 -21.82
N GLU A 130 1.72 9.32 -21.53
CA GLU A 130 2.89 8.80 -22.25
C GLU A 130 3.24 7.34 -21.90
N GLY A 131 2.69 6.81 -20.82
CA GLY A 131 3.02 5.48 -20.32
C GLY A 131 4.30 5.45 -19.47
N GLY A 132 4.53 4.33 -18.80
CA GLY A 132 5.69 4.16 -17.93
C GLY A 132 5.50 3.05 -16.91
N GLU A 133 6.32 3.06 -15.87
CA GLU A 133 6.33 2.01 -14.85
C GLU A 133 6.24 2.62 -13.46
N VAL A 134 5.43 1.99 -12.60
CA VAL A 134 5.26 2.39 -11.21
C VAL A 134 5.33 1.17 -10.30
N GLU A 135 5.94 1.35 -9.14
CA GLU A 135 6.03 0.36 -8.08
C GLU A 135 5.41 0.93 -6.80
N PHE A 136 4.46 0.22 -6.20
CA PHE A 136 3.99 0.48 -4.85
C PHE A 136 4.68 -0.47 -3.88
N VAL A 137 5.21 0.05 -2.78
CA VAL A 137 6.02 -0.70 -1.81
C VAL A 137 5.38 -0.66 -0.42
N LEU A 138 5.05 -1.85 0.10
CA LEU A 138 4.61 -2.12 1.47
C LEU A 138 5.41 -3.32 2.01
N PRO A 139 6.58 -3.14 2.64
CA PRO A 139 7.45 -4.25 2.97
C PRO A 139 6.74 -5.37 3.76
N PRO A 140 6.88 -6.65 3.36
CA PRO A 140 7.75 -7.19 2.31
C PRO A 140 7.10 -7.28 0.91
N VAL A 141 5.92 -6.69 0.72
CA VAL A 141 5.15 -6.72 -0.53
C VAL A 141 5.52 -5.54 -1.44
N SER A 142 5.61 -5.81 -2.73
CA SER A 142 5.78 -4.81 -3.79
C SER A 142 4.84 -5.11 -4.95
N LEU A 143 4.11 -4.11 -5.44
CA LEU A 143 3.22 -4.21 -6.58
C LEU A 143 3.80 -3.43 -7.75
N HIS A 144 4.05 -4.09 -8.87
CA HIS A 144 4.69 -3.52 -10.05
C HIS A 144 3.70 -3.43 -11.20
N TYR A 145 3.52 -2.23 -11.74
CA TYR A 145 2.59 -1.95 -12.82
C TYR A 145 3.28 -1.29 -14.02
N VAL A 146 2.93 -1.76 -15.21
CA VAL A 146 3.21 -1.10 -16.48
C VAL A 146 1.98 -0.30 -16.89
N LEU A 147 2.14 1.00 -17.06
CA LEU A 147 1.10 1.91 -17.52
C LEU A 147 1.17 2.02 -19.04
N THR A 148 0.17 1.49 -19.74
CA THR A 148 0.16 1.47 -21.21
C THR A 148 -0.51 2.72 -21.77
N ALA A 149 0.23 3.51 -22.56
CA ALA A 149 -0.30 4.64 -23.31
C ALA A 149 -1.43 4.21 -24.27
N PRO A 150 -2.40 5.09 -24.62
CA PRO A 150 -2.50 6.50 -24.24
C PRO A 150 -3.36 6.74 -22.98
N LEU A 151 -3.98 5.71 -22.41
CA LEU A 151 -4.88 5.85 -21.25
C LEU A 151 -4.21 5.46 -19.92
N CYS A 152 -2.93 5.07 -19.95
CA CYS A 152 -2.19 4.58 -18.79
C CYS A 152 -2.96 3.53 -18.00
N ARG A 153 -3.56 2.59 -18.73
CA ARG A 153 -4.20 1.42 -18.12
C ARG A 153 -3.10 0.62 -17.40
N PRO A 154 -3.23 0.37 -16.09
CA PRO A 154 -2.27 -0.41 -15.34
C PRO A 154 -2.37 -1.89 -15.72
N ILE A 155 -1.23 -2.49 -16.04
CA ILE A 155 -1.08 -3.94 -16.24
C ILE A 155 -0.04 -4.41 -15.22
N ARG A 156 -0.39 -5.43 -14.44
CA ARG A 156 0.53 -6.02 -13.48
C ARG A 156 1.65 -6.73 -14.21
N SER A 157 2.89 -6.40 -13.87
CA SER A 157 4.07 -6.99 -14.52
C SER A 157 4.20 -8.50 -14.28
N ASP A 158 3.66 -9.03 -13.17
CA ASP A 158 3.61 -10.47 -12.89
C ASP A 158 2.53 -11.22 -13.68
N GLU A 159 1.63 -10.49 -14.34
CA GLU A 159 0.54 -11.03 -15.16
C GLU A 159 0.84 -10.90 -16.66
N THR A 160 1.96 -10.27 -17.05
CA THR A 160 2.39 -10.14 -18.44
C THR A 160 2.91 -11.48 -18.96
N PRO A 161 2.26 -12.15 -19.93
CA PRO A 161 2.86 -13.29 -20.60
C PRO A 161 4.09 -12.79 -21.37
N ALA A 162 5.25 -13.43 -21.14
CA ALA A 162 6.45 -13.19 -21.94
C ALA A 162 6.10 -13.43 -23.42
N GLY A 163 6.11 -12.35 -24.21
CA GLY A 163 5.92 -12.39 -25.66
C GLY A 163 7.13 -12.98 -26.37
#